data_AF-A0A7S4KK81-F1
#
_entry.id   AF-A0A7S4KK81-F1
#
_cell.length_a   1.000
_cell.length_b   1.000
_cell.length_c   1.000
_cell.angle_alpha   90.00
_cell.angle_beta   90.00
_cell.angle_gamma   90.00
#
_symmetry.space_group_name_H-M   'P 1'
#
loop_
_entity.id
_entity.type
_entity.pdbx_description
1 polymer ?
#
loop_
_entity_poly.entity_id
_entity_poly.type
_entity_poly.pdbx_seq_one_letter_code
_entity_poly.pdbx_strand_id
1 'polypeptide(L)'
;MKNNLKELFPEETAGIDKYFALVAETNQVSGNFFQYKLLNSTVASILSSLTLSRYFEITKMTPVEAVESCIKSPKLRALLLGQFGDYGGNPNNATFLIQAGVSAHYFSGAYYPVGGTDSIAK
;
A
#
# COMPACT_ATOMS: atom_id res chain seq x y z
N MET A 1 1.77 -4.30 -14.14
CA MET A 1 1.54 -5.22 -12.98
C MET A 1 0.09 -5.66 -12.85
N LYS A 2 -0.88 -4.75 -12.65
CA LYS A 2 -2.29 -5.10 -12.41
C LYS A 2 -2.90 -6.04 -13.45
N ASN A 3 -2.72 -5.76 -14.74
CA ASN A 3 -3.26 -6.60 -15.82
C ASN A 3 -2.64 -8.00 -15.83
N ASN A 4 -1.32 -8.10 -15.68
CA ASN A 4 -0.62 -9.38 -15.58
C ASN A 4 -1.15 -10.23 -14.42
N LEU A 5 -1.47 -9.62 -13.27
CA LEU A 5 -2.07 -10.35 -12.15
C LEU A 5 -3.47 -10.88 -12.50
N LYS A 6 -4.27 -10.13 -13.26
CA LYS A 6 -5.59 -10.58 -13.74
C LYS A 6 -5.48 -11.70 -14.76
N GLU A 7 -4.47 -11.67 -15.62
CA GLU A 7 -4.18 -12.76 -16.56
C GLU A 7 -3.76 -14.04 -15.83
N LEU A 8 -2.94 -13.92 -14.78
CA LEU A 8 -2.47 -15.05 -13.97
C LEU A 8 -3.53 -15.59 -12.99
N PHE A 9 -4.46 -14.74 -12.54
CA PHE A 9 -5.52 -15.06 -11.60
C PHE A 9 -6.87 -14.50 -12.08
N PRO A 10 -7.44 -15.04 -13.18
CA PRO A 10 -8.66 -14.49 -13.79
C PRO A 10 -9.85 -14.48 -12.83
N GLU A 11 -9.97 -15.49 -11.97
CA GLU A 11 -10.99 -15.64 -10.93
C GLU A 11 -10.94 -14.53 -9.86
N GLU A 12 -9.78 -13.88 -9.70
CA GLU A 12 -9.55 -12.83 -8.68
C GLU A 12 -9.66 -11.42 -9.25
N THR A 13 -10.11 -11.25 -10.49
CA THR A 13 -10.10 -9.94 -11.19
C THR A 13 -10.72 -8.81 -10.36
N ALA A 14 -11.91 -9.04 -9.79
CA ALA A 14 -12.60 -8.06 -8.96
C ALA A 14 -11.85 -7.80 -7.63
N GLY A 15 -11.24 -8.84 -7.06
CA GLY A 15 -10.42 -8.72 -5.85
C GLY A 15 -9.15 -7.92 -6.09
N ILE A 16 -8.50 -8.13 -7.24
CA ILE A 16 -7.34 -7.36 -7.69
C ILE A 16 -7.73 -5.89 -7.87
N ASP A 17 -8.87 -5.60 -8.49
CA ASP A 17 -9.35 -4.22 -8.61
C ASP A 17 -9.53 -3.56 -7.24
N LYS A 18 -10.16 -4.26 -6.29
CA LYS A 18 -10.35 -3.78 -4.92
C LYS A 18 -9.02 -3.55 -4.20
N TYR A 19 -8.07 -4.47 -4.31
CA TYR A 19 -6.76 -4.34 -3.67
C TYR A 19 -6.01 -3.10 -4.19
N PHE A 20 -5.95 -2.89 -5.51
CA PHE A 20 -5.30 -1.71 -6.07
C PHE A 20 -6.00 -0.41 -5.67
N ALA A 21 -7.33 -0.42 -5.60
CA ALA A 21 -8.10 0.72 -5.10
C ALA A 21 -7.80 1.01 -3.62
N LEU A 22 -7.73 -0.02 -2.78
CA LEU A 22 -7.40 0.08 -1.36
C LEU A 22 -5.98 0.61 -1.14
N VAL A 23 -5.00 0.17 -1.95
CA VAL A 23 -3.63 0.72 -1.94
C VAL A 23 -3.63 2.20 -2.33
N ALA A 24 -4.35 2.58 -3.39
CA ALA A 24 -4.44 3.97 -3.84
C ALA A 24 -5.10 4.88 -2.78
N GLU A 25 -6.22 4.44 -2.20
CA GLU A 25 -6.90 5.10 -1.10
C GLU A 25 -5.95 5.31 0.08
N THR A 26 -5.25 4.25 0.49
CA THR A 26 -4.31 4.28 1.63
C THR A 26 -3.20 5.31 1.43
N ASN A 27 -2.62 5.38 0.23
CA ASN A 27 -1.59 6.37 -0.08
C ASN A 27 -2.16 7.80 -0.10
N GLN A 28 -3.37 7.98 -0.61
CA GLN A 28 -4.04 9.28 -0.63
C GLN A 28 -4.34 9.80 0.79
N VAL A 29 -4.96 8.98 1.64
CA VAL A 29 -5.28 9.39 3.03
C VAL A 29 -4.02 9.63 3.85
N SER A 30 -2.95 8.86 3.61
CA SER A 30 -1.66 9.06 4.26
C SER A 30 -1.03 10.37 3.83
N GLY A 31 -1.03 10.68 2.52
CA GLY A 31 -0.57 11.96 2.00
C GLY A 31 -1.32 13.15 2.61
N ASN A 32 -2.66 13.06 2.68
CA ASN A 32 -3.49 14.09 3.30
C ASN A 32 -3.15 14.29 4.79
N PHE A 33 -2.98 13.19 5.54
CA PHE A 33 -2.58 13.26 6.95
C PHE A 33 -1.26 14.02 7.15
N PHE A 34 -0.24 13.74 6.33
CA PHE A 34 1.03 14.43 6.41
C PHE A 34 0.93 15.91 6.00
N GLN A 35 0.09 16.23 5.00
CA GLN A 35 -0.17 17.62 4.63
C GLN A 35 -0.82 18.41 5.77
N TYR A 36 -1.73 17.81 6.55
CA TYR A 36 -2.34 18.50 7.69
C TYR A 36 -1.34 18.89 8.78
N LYS A 37 -0.24 18.14 8.93
CA LYS A 37 0.83 18.52 9.86
C LYS A 37 1.56 19.81 9.46
N LEU A 38 1.43 20.24 8.22
CA LEU A 38 2.03 21.47 7.70
C LEU A 38 1.10 22.69 7.83
N LEU A 39 -0.18 22.48 8.14
CA LEU A 39 -1.18 23.55 8.25
C LEU A 39 -1.22 24.14 9.66
N ASN A 40 -1.70 25.38 9.78
CA ASN A 40 -2.00 25.96 11.10
C ASN A 40 -3.18 25.24 11.77
N SER A 41 -3.25 25.35 13.10
CA SER A 41 -4.17 24.53 13.94
C SER A 41 -5.65 24.70 13.61
N THR A 42 -6.08 25.87 13.12
CA THR A 42 -7.47 26.15 12.75
C THR A 42 -7.88 25.45 11.46
N VAL A 43 -7.02 25.47 10.44
CA VAL A 43 -7.31 24.79 9.16
C VAL A 43 -7.20 23.28 9.32
N ALA A 44 -6.20 22.83 10.08
CA ALA A 44 -6.03 21.41 10.40
C ALA A 44 -7.26 20.84 11.11
N SER A 45 -7.79 21.51 12.15
CA SER A 45 -8.93 20.97 12.91
C SER A 45 -10.17 20.74 12.05
N ILE A 46 -10.48 21.67 11.14
CA ILE A 46 -11.63 21.57 10.22
C ILE A 46 -11.47 20.39 9.26
N LEU A 47 -10.34 20.32 8.56
CA LEU A 47 -10.07 19.28 7.55
C LEU A 47 -9.91 17.88 8.15
N SER A 48 -9.37 17.83 9.37
CA SER A 48 -9.08 16.59 10.08
C SER A 48 -10.33 15.82 10.51
N SER A 49 -11.45 16.52 10.74
CA SER A 49 -12.68 15.93 11.29
C SER A 49 -13.32 14.86 10.40
N LEU A 50 -13.12 14.96 9.08
CA LEU A 50 -13.70 14.05 8.08
C LEU A 50 -12.73 13.00 7.55
N THR A 51 -11.43 13.30 7.54
CA THR A 51 -10.43 12.48 6.83
C THR A 51 -9.51 11.69 7.76
N LEU A 52 -9.37 12.08 9.03
CA LEU A 52 -8.58 11.34 10.00
C LEU A 52 -9.19 10.00 10.39
N SER A 53 -10.53 9.89 10.42
CA SER A 53 -11.21 8.65 10.79
C SER A 53 -10.76 7.50 9.90
N ARG A 54 -10.79 7.70 8.58
CA ARG A 54 -10.37 6.70 7.61
C ARG A 54 -8.88 6.39 7.69
N TYR A 55 -8.04 7.40 7.89
CA TYR A 55 -6.61 7.19 8.14
C TYR A 55 -6.38 6.28 9.34
N PHE A 56 -7.03 6.57 10.48
CA PHE A 56 -6.87 5.77 11.70
C PHE A 56 -7.42 4.35 11.56
N GLU A 57 -8.51 4.14 10.82
CA GLU A 57 -8.98 2.80 10.47
C GLU A 57 -7.91 2.00 9.73
N ILE A 58 -7.30 2.58 8.68
CA ILE A 58 -6.25 1.90 7.91
C ILE A 58 -5.02 1.64 8.77
N THR A 59 -4.64 2.55 9.67
CA THR A 59 -3.47 2.32 10.54
C THR A 59 -3.62 1.10 11.44
N LYS A 60 -4.86 0.74 11.81
CA LYS A 60 -5.18 -0.42 12.65
C LYS A 60 -5.28 -1.73 11.86
N MET A 61 -5.36 -1.67 10.54
CA MET A 61 -5.48 -2.83 9.67
C MET A 61 -4.09 -3.41 9.39
N THR A 62 -3.93 -4.71 9.57
CA THR A 62 -2.72 -5.43 9.19
C THR A 62 -2.70 -5.71 7.69
N PRO A 63 -1.51 -5.89 7.08
CA PRO A 63 -1.42 -6.33 5.70
C PRO A 63 -2.19 -7.61 5.38
N VAL A 64 -2.20 -8.58 6.30
CA VAL A 64 -2.99 -9.81 6.14
C VAL A 64 -4.47 -9.45 6.02
N GLU A 65 -5.05 -8.74 6.98
CA GLU A 65 -6.47 -8.38 6.95
C GLU A 65 -6.85 -7.60 5.69
N ALA A 66 -6.01 -6.64 5.29
CA ALA A 66 -6.23 -5.84 4.08
C ALA A 66 -6.28 -6.72 2.82
N VAL A 67 -5.29 -7.61 2.64
CA VAL A 67 -5.22 -8.49 1.47
C VAL A 67 -6.34 -9.52 1.48
N GLU A 68 -6.68 -10.10 2.64
CA GLU A 68 -7.77 -11.06 2.78
C GLU A 68 -9.16 -10.47 2.51
N SER A 69 -9.35 -9.19 2.81
CA SER A 69 -10.59 -8.45 2.50
C SER A 69 -10.84 -8.31 0.99
N CYS A 70 -9.78 -8.41 0.18
CA CYS A 70 -9.84 -8.22 -1.27
C CYS A 70 -9.71 -9.53 -2.05
N ILE A 71 -8.82 -10.41 -1.63
CA ILE A 71 -8.35 -11.58 -2.40
C ILE A 71 -8.77 -12.87 -1.70
N LYS A 72 -9.25 -13.87 -2.46
CA LYS A 72 -9.62 -15.19 -1.89
C LYS A 72 -8.51 -16.22 -2.06
N SER A 73 -7.84 -16.22 -3.21
CA SER A 73 -6.78 -17.17 -3.58
C SER A 73 -5.59 -17.10 -2.61
N PRO A 74 -5.27 -18.18 -1.86
CA PRO A 74 -4.14 -18.21 -0.95
C PRO A 74 -2.81 -17.91 -1.64
N LYS A 75 -2.66 -18.36 -2.90
CA LYS A 75 -1.46 -18.12 -3.71
C LYS A 75 -1.30 -16.63 -4.04
N LEU A 76 -2.38 -15.95 -4.40
CA LEU A 76 -2.33 -14.51 -4.68
C LEU A 76 -2.12 -13.70 -3.39
N ARG A 77 -2.72 -14.11 -2.26
CA ARG A 77 -2.45 -13.51 -0.94
C ARG A 77 -0.96 -13.57 -0.60
N ALA A 78 -0.36 -14.75 -0.71
CA ALA A 78 1.07 -14.94 -0.43
C ALA A 78 1.95 -14.09 -1.35
N LEU A 79 1.59 -13.97 -2.64
CA LEU A 79 2.30 -13.11 -3.60
C LEU A 79 2.25 -11.64 -3.18
N LEU A 80 1.07 -11.11 -2.85
CA LEU A 80 0.91 -9.71 -2.46
C LEU A 80 1.54 -9.38 -1.10
N LEU A 81 1.53 -10.32 -0.17
CA LEU A 81 2.15 -10.17 1.15
C LEU A 81 3.68 -10.36 1.10
N GLY A 82 4.23 -10.91 0.01
CA GLY A 82 5.67 -11.17 -0.15
C GLY A 82 6.56 -9.91 -0.07
N GLN A 83 5.97 -8.72 -0.13
CA GLN A 83 6.67 -7.43 0.02
C GLN A 83 7.07 -7.12 1.47
N PHE A 84 6.72 -7.97 2.43
CA PHE A 84 7.05 -7.75 3.84
C PHE A 84 8.56 -7.60 4.13
N GLY A 85 9.41 -8.16 3.27
CA GLY A 85 10.85 -7.99 3.35
C GLY A 85 11.32 -6.54 3.19
N ASP A 86 10.59 -5.70 2.43
CA ASP A 86 10.96 -4.30 2.18
C ASP A 86 10.77 -3.41 3.40
N TYR A 87 9.83 -3.77 4.29
CA TYR A 87 9.56 -3.02 5.53
C TYR A 87 9.98 -3.76 6.80
N GLY A 88 10.54 -4.96 6.68
CA GLY A 88 11.14 -5.73 7.78
C GLY A 88 10.19 -6.24 8.88
N GLY A 89 8.87 -6.04 8.71
CA GLY A 89 7.85 -6.39 9.70
C GLY A 89 7.07 -7.65 9.30
N ASN A 90 6.50 -8.36 10.29
CA ASN A 90 5.61 -9.48 9.98
C ASN A 90 4.25 -8.93 9.48
N PRO A 91 3.69 -9.42 8.37
CA PRO A 91 2.43 -8.91 7.84
C PRO A 91 1.22 -9.11 8.77
N ASN A 92 1.34 -9.89 9.85
CA ASN A 92 0.31 -10.05 10.89
C ASN A 92 0.36 -8.98 11.99
N ASN A 93 1.43 -8.17 12.07
CA ASN A 93 1.59 -7.16 13.11
C ASN A 93 2.03 -5.78 12.61
N ALA A 94 2.50 -5.69 11.36
CA ALA A 94 2.71 -4.44 10.68
C ALA A 94 1.37 -3.75 10.36
N THR A 95 1.43 -2.46 10.08
CA THR A 95 0.29 -1.72 9.53
C THR A 95 0.25 -1.84 8.01
N PHE A 96 -0.94 -1.99 7.43
CA PHE A 96 -1.13 -2.01 5.99
C PHE A 96 -0.68 -0.70 5.32
N LEU A 97 -0.65 0.42 6.07
CA LEU A 97 -0.17 1.70 5.59
C LEU A 97 1.24 1.61 4.98
N ILE A 98 2.16 0.91 5.64
CA ILE A 98 3.54 0.77 5.16
C ILE A 98 3.60 -0.14 3.92
N GLN A 99 2.90 -1.28 3.95
CA GLN A 99 2.85 -2.17 2.79
C GLN A 99 2.23 -1.47 1.58
N ALA A 100 1.15 -0.73 1.74
CA ALA A 100 0.52 0.03 0.66
C ALA A 100 1.46 1.07 0.03
N GLY A 101 2.31 1.72 0.84
CA GLY A 101 3.37 2.60 0.35
C GLY A 101 4.36 1.84 -0.53
N VAL A 102 4.93 0.74 -0.02
CA VAL A 102 5.84 -0.13 -0.78
C VAL A 102 5.19 -0.62 -2.08
N SER A 103 3.98 -1.17 -2.00
CA SER A 103 3.24 -1.67 -3.16
C SER A 103 3.09 -0.59 -4.24
N ALA A 104 2.66 0.62 -3.86
CA ALA A 104 2.46 1.72 -4.79
C ALA A 104 3.75 2.12 -5.51
N HIS A 105 4.90 2.14 -4.82
CA HIS A 105 6.20 2.44 -5.45
C HIS A 105 6.58 1.45 -6.55
N TYR A 106 6.17 0.19 -6.44
CA TYR A 106 6.48 -0.86 -7.41
C TYR A 106 5.42 -1.01 -8.52
N PHE A 107 4.26 -0.38 -8.43
CA PHE A 107 3.20 -0.53 -9.44
C PHE A 107 3.63 -0.05 -10.84
N SER A 108 4.51 0.95 -10.89
CA SER A 108 5.12 1.48 -12.12
C SER A 108 6.37 0.71 -12.56
N GLY A 109 6.75 -0.35 -11.84
CA GLY A 109 7.98 -1.10 -12.05
C GLY A 109 9.13 -0.63 -11.17
N ALA A 110 10.29 -1.27 -11.34
CA ALA A 110 11.54 -0.96 -10.65
C ALA A 110 12.66 -0.75 -11.67
N TYR A 111 13.73 -0.09 -11.25
CA TYR A 111 14.88 0.24 -12.09
C TYR A 111 16.14 -0.46 -11.57
N TYR A 112 17.03 -0.83 -12.49
CA TYR A 112 18.35 -1.34 -12.16
C TYR A 112 19.41 -0.56 -12.96
N PRO A 113 20.43 0.03 -12.31
CA PRO A 113 21.41 0.86 -12.98
C PRO A 113 22.30 0.04 -13.93
N VAL A 114 22.62 0.63 -15.08
CA VAL A 114 23.62 0.06 -15.99
C VAL A 114 24.99 0.09 -15.28
N GLY A 115 25.62 -1.07 -15.14
CA GLY A 115 26.88 -1.21 -14.40
C GLY A 115 26.74 -1.66 -12.95
N GLY A 116 25.52 -1.94 -12.49
CA GLY A 116 25.25 -2.51 -11.16
C GLY A 116 25.08 -1.46 -10.06
N THR A 117 24.64 -1.88 -8.87
CA THR A 117 24.32 -0.97 -7.75
C THR A 117 25.50 -0.11 -7.31
N ASP A 118 26.73 -0.62 -7.44
CA ASP A 118 27.96 0.12 -7.11
C ASP A 118 28.15 1.37 -7.97
N SER A 119 27.48 1.47 -9.13
CA SER A 119 27.55 2.67 -9.97
C SER A 119 26.85 3.89 -9.36
N ILE A 120 26.03 3.70 -8.31
CA ILE A 120 25.30 4.79 -7.65
C ILE A 120 26.18 5.52 -6.63
N ALA A 121 27.11 4.81 -5.99
CA ALA A 121 27.92 5.32 -4.88
C ALA A 121 29.34 5.74 -5.29
N LYS A 122 29.71 5.55 -6.57
CA LYS A 122 30.96 6.06 -7.16
C LYS A 122 30.89 7.57 -7.38
#